data_AF-A0AAX0BIS6-F1
#
_entry.id   AF-A0AAX0BIS6-F1
#
_cell.length_a   1.000
_cell.length_b   1.000
_cell.length_c   1.000
_cell.angle_alpha   90.00
_cell.angle_beta   90.00
_cell.angle_gamma   90.00
#
_symmetry.space_group_name_H-M   'P 1'
#
loop_
_entity.id
_entity.type
_entity.pdbx_description
1 polymer ?
#
loop_
_entity_poly.entity_id
_entity_poly.type
_entity_poly.pdbx_seq_one_letter_code
_entity_poly.pdbx_strand_id
1 'polypeptide(L)'
;PAAVAGKIGDAVEFRVGASGTNLKYQWQYVLKGRNNWVNFTSGNAYTMKKVLNETYDDLKVRVVITDGNGNSVISDTVNVTLIKSEDWELPIM
;
A
#
# COMPACT_ATOMS: atom_id res chain seq x y z
N PRO A 1 -7.32 4.68 -1.72
CA PRO A 1 -6.47 3.90 -2.66
C PRO A 1 -7.15 2.56 -2.96
N ALA A 2 -6.65 1.78 -3.92
CA ALA A 2 -7.14 0.42 -4.15
C ALA A 2 -6.28 -0.61 -3.40
N ALA A 3 -6.92 -1.68 -2.92
CA ALA A 3 -6.21 -2.83 -2.36
C ALA A 3 -5.45 -3.59 -3.45
N VAL A 4 -4.38 -4.27 -3.08
CA VAL A 4 -3.53 -5.03 -4.01
C VAL A 4 -3.24 -6.43 -3.46
N ALA A 5 -3.10 -7.39 -4.36
CA ALA A 5 -2.73 -8.76 -4.05
C ALA A 5 -1.65 -9.24 -5.01
N GLY A 6 -0.74 -10.09 -4.52
CA GLY A 6 0.34 -10.66 -5.32
C GLY A 6 1.20 -11.63 -4.52
N LYS A 7 2.09 -12.35 -5.20
CA LYS A 7 3.07 -13.25 -4.60
C LYS A 7 4.28 -12.47 -4.12
N ILE A 8 5.08 -13.08 -3.24
CA ILE A 8 6.40 -12.54 -2.88
C ILE A 8 7.24 -12.38 -4.16
N GLY A 9 7.87 -11.23 -4.33
CA GLY A 9 8.62 -10.88 -5.53
C GLY A 9 7.80 -10.12 -6.59
N ASP A 10 6.47 -10.11 -6.51
CA ASP A 10 5.64 -9.35 -7.45
C ASP A 10 5.77 -7.84 -7.22
N ALA A 11 5.79 -7.09 -8.30
CA ALA A 11 5.69 -5.64 -8.26
C ALA A 11 4.22 -5.21 -8.30
N VAL A 12 3.73 -4.62 -7.21
CA VAL A 12 2.38 -4.03 -7.12
C VAL A 12 2.45 -2.50 -7.18
N GLU A 13 1.39 -1.88 -7.71
CA GLU A 13 1.26 -0.43 -7.75
C GLU A 13 0.02 0.05 -6.99
N PHE A 14 0.24 0.93 -6.02
CA PHE A 14 -0.82 1.67 -5.35
C PHE A 14 -1.09 2.96 -6.12
N ARG A 15 -2.37 3.31 -6.25
CA ARG A 15 -2.82 4.57 -6.88
C ARG A 15 -3.87 5.25 -6.00
N VAL A 16 -3.86 6.58 -6.00
CA VAL A 16 -4.90 7.41 -5.40
C VAL A 16 -5.33 8.49 -6.40
N GLY A 17 -6.62 8.78 -6.45
CA GLY A 17 -7.16 9.95 -7.13
C GLY A 17 -7.41 11.07 -6.13
N ALA A 18 -7.01 12.28 -6.46
CA ALA A 18 -7.25 13.48 -5.64
C ALA A 18 -7.44 14.69 -6.55
N SER A 19 -8.26 15.64 -6.11
CA SER A 19 -8.49 16.91 -6.80
C SER A 19 -7.95 18.07 -5.95
N GLY A 20 -7.30 19.04 -6.60
CA GLY A 20 -6.71 20.19 -5.93
C GLY A 20 -5.45 20.69 -6.65
N THR A 21 -4.82 21.72 -6.08
CA THR A 21 -3.62 22.36 -6.65
C THR A 21 -2.41 22.14 -5.74
N ASN A 22 -1.22 21.98 -6.34
CA ASN A 22 0.05 21.80 -5.61
C ASN A 22 0.02 20.67 -4.57
N LEU A 23 -0.65 19.56 -4.92
CA LEU A 23 -0.82 18.42 -4.03
C LEU A 23 0.52 17.71 -3.79
N LYS A 24 0.81 17.46 -2.51
CA LYS A 24 1.90 16.62 -2.03
C LYS A 24 1.32 15.33 -1.48
N TYR A 25 2.04 14.23 -1.68
CA TYR A 25 1.61 12.90 -1.26
C TYR A 25 2.63 12.34 -0.28
N GLN A 26 2.16 11.64 0.73
CA GLN A 26 3.00 10.83 1.62
C GLN A 26 2.29 9.51 1.89
N TRP A 27 2.72 8.44 1.22
CA TRP A 27 2.25 7.10 1.51
C TRP A 27 2.80 6.64 2.85
N GLN A 28 1.95 5.98 3.63
CA GLN A 28 2.26 5.41 4.94
C GLN A 28 1.84 3.96 4.99
N TYR A 29 2.52 3.19 5.83
CA TYR A 29 2.13 1.83 6.16
C TYR A 29 2.09 1.59 7.66
N VAL A 30 1.36 0.56 8.05
CA VAL A 30 1.46 -0.06 9.36
C VAL A 30 1.52 -1.58 9.18
N LEU A 31 2.53 -2.19 9.80
CA LEU A 31 2.72 -3.65 9.77
C LEU A 31 1.59 -4.35 10.53
N LYS A 32 1.31 -5.59 10.16
CA LYS A 32 0.36 -6.46 10.86
C LYS A 32 0.63 -6.47 12.36
N GLY A 33 -0.42 -6.25 13.15
CA GLY A 33 -0.35 -6.21 14.62
C GLY A 33 0.36 -4.98 15.22
N ARG A 34 0.77 -4.01 14.40
CA ARG A 34 1.27 -2.71 14.87
C ARG A 34 0.16 -1.65 14.74
N ASN A 35 0.34 -0.54 15.46
CA ASN A 35 -0.56 0.63 15.41
C ASN A 35 0.16 1.91 14.97
N ASN A 36 1.48 1.87 14.80
CA ASN A 36 2.28 3.04 14.41
C ASN A 36 2.41 3.13 12.89
N TRP A 37 1.93 4.23 12.31
CA TRP A 37 2.09 4.53 10.90
C TRP A 37 3.49 5.06 10.60
N VAL A 38 4.11 4.53 9.55
CA VAL A 38 5.46 4.89 9.10
C VAL A 38 5.40 5.37 7.65
N ASN A 39 6.15 6.41 7.33
CA ASN A 39 6.26 6.95 5.98
C ASN A 39 7.08 6.00 5.08
N PHE A 40 6.59 5.74 3.87
CA PHE A 40 7.45 5.20 2.82
C PHE A 40 8.39 6.28 2.31
N THR A 41 9.70 6.01 2.31
CA THR A 41 10.73 6.95 1.82
C THR A 41 10.48 7.40 0.37
N SER A 42 10.00 6.50 -0.48
CA SER A 42 9.70 6.75 -1.90
C SER A 42 8.22 7.08 -2.17
N GLY A 43 7.42 7.29 -1.12
CA GLY A 43 5.97 7.42 -1.19
C GLY A 43 5.48 8.84 -1.46
N ASN A 44 6.06 9.54 -2.44
CA ASN A 44 5.86 11.00 -2.60
C ASN A 44 5.04 11.41 -3.83
N ALA A 45 4.36 10.47 -4.48
CA ALA A 45 3.56 10.70 -5.69
C ALA A 45 2.16 10.08 -5.55
N TYR A 46 1.27 10.40 -6.49
CA TYR A 46 -0.08 9.83 -6.57
C TYR A 46 -0.09 8.32 -6.86
N THR A 47 1.05 7.77 -7.32
CA THR A 47 1.31 6.33 -7.40
C THR A 47 2.54 5.93 -6.60
N MET A 48 2.59 4.67 -6.17
CA MET A 48 3.75 4.07 -5.53
C MET A 48 3.87 2.60 -5.94
N LYS A 49 5.04 2.20 -6.44
CA LYS A 49 5.36 0.80 -6.73
C LYS A 49 6.11 0.17 -5.56
N LYS A 50 5.80 -1.10 -5.26
CA LYS A 50 6.51 -1.90 -4.26
C LYS A 50 6.65 -3.34 -4.72
N VAL A 51 7.82 -3.92 -4.46
CA VAL A 51 8.04 -5.36 -4.57
C VAL A 51 7.59 -6.00 -3.26
N LEU A 52 6.68 -6.95 -3.36
CA LEU A 52 6.14 -7.66 -2.22
C LEU A 52 7.21 -8.56 -1.59
N ASN A 53 7.26 -8.54 -0.25
CA ASN A 53 8.12 -9.41 0.54
C ASN A 53 7.33 -9.95 1.75
N GLU A 54 7.91 -10.87 2.51
CA GLU A 54 7.25 -11.55 3.63
C GLU A 54 6.66 -10.60 4.70
N THR A 55 7.28 -9.43 4.91
CA THR A 55 6.79 -8.45 5.90
C THR A 55 5.51 -7.73 5.48
N TYR A 56 5.10 -7.89 4.21
CA TYR A 56 3.93 -7.21 3.66
C TYR A 56 2.63 -8.01 3.79
N ASP A 57 2.67 -9.16 4.46
CA ASP A 57 1.46 -9.92 4.78
C ASP A 57 0.53 -9.08 5.69
N ASP A 58 -0.68 -8.78 5.21
CA ASP A 58 -1.66 -7.91 5.89
C ASP A 58 -1.13 -6.50 6.19
N LEU A 59 -0.22 -5.99 5.35
CA LEU A 59 0.25 -4.62 5.43
C LEU A 59 -0.91 -3.67 5.15
N LYS A 60 -1.18 -2.75 6.06
CA LYS A 60 -2.14 -1.67 5.85
C LYS A 60 -1.41 -0.46 5.29
N VAL A 61 -1.98 0.14 4.24
CA VAL A 61 -1.42 1.26 3.50
C VAL A 61 -2.47 2.37 3.39
N ARG A 62 -2.02 3.61 3.57
CA ARG A 62 -2.82 4.83 3.32
C ARG A 62 -1.94 5.92 2.72
N VAL A 63 -2.54 7.00 2.26
CA VAL A 63 -1.81 8.19 1.81
C VAL A 63 -2.34 9.43 2.49
N VAL A 64 -1.43 10.27 2.96
CA VAL A 64 -1.71 11.64 3.41
C VAL A 64 -1.48 12.55 2.22
N ILE A 65 -2.49 13.35 1.89
CA ILE A 65 -2.45 14.29 0.77
C ILE A 65 -2.55 15.69 1.35
N THR A 66 -1.55 16.53 1.07
CA THR A 66 -1.48 17.91 1.55
C THR A 66 -1.55 18.86 0.38
N ASP A 67 -2.44 19.85 0.43
CA ASP A 67 -2.54 20.88 -0.60
C ASP A 67 -1.45 21.96 -0.45
N GLY A 68 -1.38 22.88 -1.42
CA GLY A 68 -0.43 24.00 -1.37
C GLY A 68 -0.64 24.96 -0.18
N ASN A 69 -1.81 24.95 0.46
CA ASN A 69 -2.15 25.78 1.61
C ASN A 69 -1.82 25.08 2.95
N GLY A 70 -1.38 23.83 2.92
CA GLY A 70 -1.06 23.03 4.10
C GLY A 70 -2.24 22.21 4.65
N ASN A 71 -3.42 22.26 4.02
CA ASN A 71 -4.54 21.41 4.43
C ASN A 71 -4.25 19.97 4.07
N SER A 72 -4.52 19.05 5.00
CA SER A 72 -4.24 17.63 4.78
C SER A 72 -5.49 16.78 4.93
N VAL A 73 -5.63 15.81 4.03
CA VAL A 73 -6.62 14.73 4.10
C VAL A 73 -5.91 13.39 4.11
N ILE A 74 -6.51 12.42 4.80
CA ILE A 74 -6.01 11.05 4.87
C ILE A 74 -6.98 10.18 4.08
N SER A 75 -6.45 9.36 3.17
CA SER A 75 -7.28 8.41 2.42
C SER A 75 -7.82 7.29 3.32
N ASP A 76 -8.80 6.55 2.81
CA ASP A 76 -9.12 5.23 3.34
C ASP A 76 -7.88 4.32 3.38
N THR A 77 -7.90 3.36 4.31
CA THR A 77 -6.84 2.36 4.46
C THR A 77 -7.14 1.15 3.58
N VAL A 78 -6.12 0.65 2.89
CA VAL A 78 -6.18 -0.59 2.11
C VAL A 78 -5.21 -1.62 2.66
N ASN A 79 -5.51 -2.90 2.45
CA ASN A 79 -4.64 -4.01 2.79
C ASN A 79 -3.87 -4.53 1.58
N VAL A 80 -2.71 -5.13 1.86
CA VAL A 80 -1.95 -5.96 0.94
C VAL A 80 -2.21 -7.42 1.27
N THR A 81 -2.58 -8.21 0.28
CA THR A 81 -2.77 -9.66 0.43
C THR A 81 -1.63 -10.41 -0.26
N LEU A 82 -0.80 -11.12 0.51
CA LEU A 82 0.19 -12.03 -0.06
C LEU A 82 -0.49 -13.33 -0.47
N ILE A 83 -0.35 -13.70 -1.74
CA ILE A 83 -0.77 -14.99 -2.26
C ILE A 83 0.36 -15.97 -1.96
N LYS A 84 0.18 -16.82 -0.94
CA LYS A 84 1.08 -17.92 -0.63
C LYS A 84 0.75 -19.08 -1.56
N SER A 85 1.76 -19.73 -2.14
CA SER A 85 1.60 -20.82 -3.12
C SER A 85 1.08 -22.13 -2.53
N GLU A 86 0.47 -22.10 -1.34
CA GLU A 86 -0.10 -23.27 -0.68
C GLU A 86 -1.59 -23.38 -1.04
N ASP A 87 -1.86 -23.70 -2.30
CA ASP A 87 -3.06 -24.45 -2.66
C ASP A 87 -2.57 -25.70 -3.36
N TRP A 88 -2.49 -26.78 -2.60
CA TRP A 88 -1.94 -28.06 -3.04
C TRP A 88 -2.72 -28.55 -4.26
N GLU A 89 -2.06 -28.65 -5.42
CA GLU A 89 -2.48 -29.64 -6.41
C GLU A 89 -2.50 -31.00 -5.70
N LEU A 90 -3.69 -31.56 -5.52
CA LEU A 90 -3.86 -32.89 -4.97
C LEU A 90 -3.07 -33.87 -5.85
N PRO A 91 -2.25 -34.77 -5.28
CA PRO A 91 -1.77 -35.91 -6.05
C PRO A 91 -3.00 -36.75 -6.43
N ILE A 92 -3.33 -36.76 -7.73
CA ILE A 92 -4.21 -37.79 -8.29
C ILE A 92 -3.55 -39.15 -8.02
N MET A 93 -4.20 -39.97 -7.19
CA MET A 93 -3.83 -41.36 -6.93
C MET A 93 -4.02 -42.23 -8.17
#